data_AF-L0AGD5-F1
#
_entry.id   AF-L0AGD5-F1
#
_cell.length_a   1.000
_cell.length_b   1.000
_cell.length_c   1.000
_cell.angle_alpha   90.00
_cell.angle_beta   90.00
_cell.angle_gamma   90.00
#
_symmetry.space_group_name_H-M   'P 1'
#
loop_
_entity.id
_entity.type
_entity.pdbx_description
1 polymer ?
#
loop_
_entity_poly.entity_id
_entity_poly.type
_entity_poly.pdbx_seq_one_letter_code
_entity_poly.pdbx_strand_id
1 'polypeptide(L)'
;MLSIEEKRVYGDRDEVTEAYVSSPMGVVRVRIAGDTVGEFSLCNRCDARDVAAADGRVAVATDEDVGVLASAEKSDGLAFVETGFGSAVAVGYDDEDRLVAAGPDGRIARLEASGNWTVLESKGKDEDRTGTIEEVRAIDGDFVGTDDGVYRVHGDDDLEHAGLSDVRDVAAVGVPLAATDDGLYKLGNGWMELSEGRFDVVAADPRSNPGSLSRAHAVSSDGSVYEYADGEWHEDETRSAGADRIVAVGYGEQVYAVTETGTVEVAGDGEWRGRSIGVRNVTGLAVPR
;
A
#
# COMPACT_ATOMS: atom_id res chain seq x y z
N MET A 1 0.47 39.39 47.15
CA MET A 1 1.27 38.23 46.70
C MET A 1 0.28 37.31 45.99
N LEU A 2 0.20 37.42 44.66
CA LEU A 2 -0.72 36.66 43.82
C LEU A 2 0.07 35.46 43.29
N SER A 3 -0.28 34.26 43.75
CA SER A 3 0.27 33.01 43.25
C SER A 3 -0.27 32.77 41.84
N ILE A 4 0.62 32.61 40.87
CA ILE A 4 0.28 32.14 39.53
C ILE A 4 -0.05 30.65 39.64
N GLU A 5 -1.32 30.31 39.44
CA GLU A 5 -1.76 28.94 39.18
C GLU A 5 -1.32 28.55 37.77
N GLU A 6 -0.30 27.69 37.70
CA GLU A 6 0.20 27.08 36.48
C GLU A 6 -0.84 26.09 35.94
N LYS A 7 -1.61 26.51 34.92
CA LYS A 7 -2.52 25.64 34.18
C LYS A 7 -1.70 24.62 33.38
N ARG A 8 -1.58 23.40 33.89
CA ARG A 8 -1.15 22.25 33.08
C ARG A 8 -2.35 21.81 32.23
N VAL A 9 -2.38 22.26 30.98
CA VAL A 9 -3.24 21.66 29.94
C VAL A 9 -2.54 20.38 29.51
N TYR A 10 -2.96 19.23 30.05
CA TYR A 10 -2.79 17.97 29.33
C TYR A 10 -3.90 17.98 28.28
N GLY A 11 -3.58 18.43 27.07
CA GLY A 11 -4.39 18.06 25.91
C GLY A 11 -4.28 16.56 25.73
N ASP A 12 -5.38 15.90 25.37
CA ASP A 12 -5.34 14.56 24.80
C ASP A 12 -4.23 14.54 23.75
N ARG A 13 -3.25 13.66 23.92
CA ARG A 13 -2.24 13.45 22.90
C ARG A 13 -2.94 12.65 21.82
N ASP A 14 -3.19 13.25 20.67
CA ASP A 14 -3.63 12.53 19.48
C ASP A 14 -2.72 11.30 19.30
N GLU A 15 -3.34 10.16 18.98
CA GLU A 15 -2.61 8.92 18.76
C GLU A 15 -1.63 9.15 17.60
N VAL A 16 -0.35 8.86 17.83
CA VAL A 16 0.68 9.08 16.83
C VAL A 16 0.69 7.91 15.88
N THR A 17 0.27 8.14 14.64
CA THR A 17 0.38 7.16 13.55
C THR A 17 1.81 7.17 13.00
N GLU A 18 2.40 5.99 12.84
CA GLU A 18 3.65 5.82 12.09
C GLU A 18 3.33 5.34 10.68
N ALA A 19 3.99 5.93 9.68
CA ALA A 19 3.90 5.53 8.30
C ALA A 19 5.31 5.34 7.72
N TYR A 20 5.44 4.48 6.72
CA TYR A 20 6.70 4.15 6.06
C TYR A 20 6.56 4.42 4.56
N VAL A 21 7.48 5.22 4.02
CA VAL A 21 7.49 5.62 2.61
C VAL A 21 8.71 5.02 1.92
N SER A 22 8.50 4.27 0.83
CA SER A 22 9.58 3.73 0.00
C SER A 22 9.97 4.69 -1.12
N SER A 23 11.26 4.73 -1.41
CA SER A 23 11.84 5.43 -2.56
C SER A 23 13.19 4.81 -2.91
N PRO A 24 13.75 5.09 -4.10
CA PRO A 24 15.11 4.70 -4.43
C PRO A 24 16.21 5.27 -3.50
N MET A 25 15.88 6.23 -2.63
CA MET A 25 16.80 6.72 -1.59
C MET A 25 16.77 5.86 -0.32
N GLY A 26 15.73 5.05 -0.16
CA GLY A 26 15.48 4.19 0.98
C GLY A 26 14.09 4.38 1.58
N VAL A 27 13.96 3.97 2.85
CA VAL A 27 12.68 3.92 3.56
C VAL A 27 12.64 5.03 4.62
N VAL A 28 11.65 5.91 4.54
CA VAL A 28 11.44 7.00 5.48
C VAL A 28 10.30 6.66 6.42
N ARG A 29 10.56 6.64 7.73
CA ARG A 29 9.49 6.64 8.74
C ARG A 29 9.00 8.06 8.94
N VAL A 30 7.69 8.23 8.96
CA VAL A 30 6.97 9.49 9.18
C VAL A 30 6.04 9.32 10.37
N ARG A 31 6.06 10.27 11.30
CA ARG A 31 5.14 10.32 12.46
C ARG A 31 4.06 11.36 12.18
N ILE A 32 2.81 10.97 12.27
CA ILE A 32 1.65 11.81 11.99
C ILE A 32 0.80 11.88 13.26
N ALA A 33 0.43 13.08 13.68
CA ALA A 33 -0.43 13.31 14.84
C ALA A 33 -1.64 14.12 14.40
N GLY A 34 -2.84 13.56 14.52
CA GLY A 34 -4.06 14.16 14.01
C GLY A 34 -3.95 14.42 12.50
N ASP A 35 -4.05 15.70 12.12
CA ASP A 35 -3.96 16.21 10.74
C ASP A 35 -2.55 16.70 10.35
N THR A 36 -1.56 16.51 11.23
CA THR A 36 -0.24 17.15 11.10
C THR A 36 0.87 16.12 10.87
N VAL A 37 1.58 16.29 9.76
CA VAL A 37 2.82 15.53 9.46
C VAL A 37 4.00 16.06 10.28
N GLY A 38 4.40 15.27 11.28
CA GLY A 38 5.40 15.60 12.28
C GLY A 38 6.83 15.25 11.87
N GLU A 39 7.50 14.48 12.70
CA GLU A 39 8.90 14.09 12.48
C GLU A 39 9.01 13.00 11.41
N PHE A 40 10.07 13.06 10.61
CA PHE A 40 10.41 11.99 9.68
C PHE A 40 11.92 11.73 9.68
N SER A 41 12.29 10.49 9.41
CA SER A 41 13.67 10.03 9.43
C SER A 41 13.90 8.92 8.42
N LEU A 42 15.01 8.98 7.68
CA LEU A 42 15.44 7.90 6.82
C LEU A 42 15.94 6.72 7.68
N CYS A 43 15.23 5.60 7.63
CA CYS A 43 15.47 4.44 8.49
C CYS A 43 16.44 3.44 7.87
N ASN A 44 16.34 3.26 6.55
CA ASN A 44 17.23 2.41 5.80
C ASN A 44 17.60 3.10 4.48
N ARG A 45 18.86 2.98 4.06
CA ARG A 45 19.34 3.47 2.76
C ARG A 45 19.48 2.27 1.83
N CYS A 46 18.58 2.18 0.86
CA CYS A 46 18.51 1.11 -0.14
C CYS A 46 17.73 1.62 -1.36
N ASP A 47 17.75 0.88 -2.47
CA ASP A 47 16.83 1.12 -3.58
C ASP A 47 15.48 0.47 -3.27
N ALA A 48 14.66 1.13 -2.44
CA ALA A 48 13.36 0.60 -2.04
C ALA A 48 12.35 0.78 -3.18
N ARG A 49 11.77 -0.32 -3.62
CA ARG A 49 10.84 -0.40 -4.75
C ARG A 49 9.40 -0.47 -4.30
N ASP A 50 9.14 -1.08 -3.14
CA ASP A 50 7.79 -1.19 -2.59
C ASP A 50 7.84 -1.37 -1.05
N VAL A 51 6.73 -1.10 -0.37
CA VAL A 51 6.58 -1.24 1.09
C VAL A 51 5.16 -1.66 1.46
N ALA A 52 5.05 -2.65 2.35
CA ALA A 52 3.77 -3.13 2.87
C ALA A 52 3.80 -3.29 4.38
N ALA A 53 2.63 -3.22 5.02
CA ALA A 53 2.49 -3.45 6.45
C ALA A 53 1.25 -4.26 6.81
N ALA A 54 1.42 -5.16 7.79
CA ALA A 54 0.34 -5.94 8.40
C ALA A 54 0.70 -6.28 9.84
N ASP A 55 -0.24 -6.13 10.77
CA ASP A 55 -0.10 -6.50 12.19
C ASP A 55 1.25 -6.04 12.81
N GLY A 56 1.49 -4.72 12.81
CA GLY A 56 2.72 -4.10 13.31
C GLY A 56 4.03 -4.44 12.55
N ARG A 57 3.99 -5.29 11.51
CA ARG A 57 5.15 -5.65 10.69
C ARG A 57 5.22 -4.76 9.46
N VAL A 58 6.44 -4.46 9.03
CA VAL A 58 6.72 -3.69 7.80
C VAL A 58 7.69 -4.49 6.96
N ALA A 59 7.35 -4.73 5.70
CA ALA A 59 8.21 -5.35 4.71
C ALA A 59 8.53 -4.36 3.59
N VAL A 60 9.72 -4.47 3.02
CA VAL A 60 10.21 -3.60 1.95
C VAL A 60 10.83 -4.47 0.85
N ALA A 61 10.42 -4.24 -0.40
CA ALA A 61 11.08 -4.79 -1.58
C ALA A 61 12.26 -3.90 -1.96
N THR A 62 13.44 -4.49 -2.19
CA THR A 62 14.60 -3.77 -2.73
C THR A 62 15.18 -4.47 -3.95
N ASP A 63 16.16 -3.83 -4.58
CA ASP A 63 16.96 -4.42 -5.64
C ASP A 63 17.83 -5.60 -5.19
N GLU A 64 18.08 -5.76 -3.90
CA GLU A 64 18.95 -6.79 -3.33
C GLU A 64 18.16 -7.93 -2.65
N ASP A 65 17.20 -7.59 -1.77
CA ASP A 65 16.40 -8.55 -1.02
C ASP A 65 15.04 -7.98 -0.58
N VAL A 66 14.17 -8.84 -0.04
CA VAL A 66 13.04 -8.41 0.79
C VAL A 66 13.52 -8.28 2.24
N GLY A 67 13.32 -7.10 2.82
CA GLY A 67 13.66 -6.80 4.21
C GLY A 67 12.43 -6.64 5.10
N VAL A 68 12.46 -7.17 6.31
CA VAL A 68 11.40 -6.99 7.32
C VAL A 68 11.93 -6.17 8.49
N LEU A 69 11.17 -5.15 8.91
CA LEU A 69 11.54 -4.30 10.03
C LEU A 69 11.66 -5.14 11.32
N ALA A 70 12.83 -5.09 11.95
CA ALA A 70 13.07 -5.73 13.23
C ALA A 70 12.21 -5.06 14.32
N SER A 71 11.58 -5.88 15.15
CA SER A 71 10.94 -5.40 16.38
C SER A 71 11.95 -4.64 17.24
N ALA A 72 11.47 -3.57 17.89
CA ALA A 72 12.27 -2.71 18.78
C ALA A 72 12.96 -3.49 19.92
N GLU A 73 12.46 -4.67 20.30
CA GLU A 73 13.13 -5.52 21.30
C GLU A 73 14.46 -6.11 20.81
N LYS A 74 14.68 -6.16 19.48
CA LYS A 74 15.84 -6.80 18.86
C LYS A 74 16.92 -5.80 18.41
N SER A 75 16.67 -4.49 18.46
CA SER A 75 17.62 -3.49 17.99
C SER A 75 17.40 -2.11 18.61
N ASP A 76 18.49 -1.40 18.92
CA ASP A 76 18.52 -0.03 19.45
C ASP A 76 18.13 1.05 18.40
N GLY A 77 17.53 0.62 17.28
CA GLY A 77 17.11 1.44 16.14
C GLY A 77 16.11 0.72 15.22
N LEU A 78 15.73 1.38 14.12
CA LEU A 78 14.95 0.74 13.05
C LEU A 78 15.93 0.07 12.09
N ALA A 79 15.89 -1.25 12.01
CA ALA A 79 16.73 -2.04 11.10
C ALA A 79 15.87 -3.03 10.34
N PHE A 80 16.16 -3.24 9.06
CA PHE A 80 15.51 -4.25 8.24
C PHE A 80 16.37 -5.51 8.22
N VAL A 81 15.76 -6.65 8.45
CA VAL A 81 16.39 -7.97 8.39
C VAL A 81 16.02 -8.60 7.06
N GLU A 82 17.04 -8.93 6.29
CA GLU A 82 16.96 -9.67 5.03
C GLU A 82 16.31 -11.05 5.23
N THR A 83 15.54 -11.48 4.24
CA THR A 83 14.73 -12.70 4.26
C THR A 83 15.28 -13.77 3.32
N GLY A 84 16.24 -13.45 2.47
CA GLY A 84 16.81 -14.35 1.48
C GLY A 84 15.92 -14.60 0.26
N PHE A 85 14.96 -13.70 -0.03
CA PHE A 85 14.17 -13.75 -1.26
C PHE A 85 15.02 -13.43 -2.50
N GLY A 86 15.97 -12.50 -2.36
CA GLY A 86 16.67 -11.84 -3.46
C GLY A 86 15.93 -10.60 -3.97
N SER A 87 16.35 -10.06 -5.11
CA SER A 87 15.75 -8.85 -5.69
C SER A 87 14.22 -8.96 -5.80
N ALA A 88 13.51 -7.95 -5.32
CA ALA A 88 12.06 -7.86 -5.34
C ALA A 88 11.58 -6.55 -5.99
N VAL A 89 10.35 -6.56 -6.49
CA VAL A 89 9.69 -5.40 -7.09
C VAL A 89 8.39 -5.04 -6.38
N ALA A 90 7.72 -6.01 -5.76
CA ALA A 90 6.50 -5.81 -4.97
C ALA A 90 6.51 -6.71 -3.74
N VAL A 91 5.90 -6.24 -2.65
CA VAL A 91 5.67 -6.97 -1.40
C VAL A 91 4.27 -6.72 -0.87
N GLY A 92 3.68 -7.72 -0.23
CA GLY A 92 2.38 -7.61 0.42
C GLY A 92 2.21 -8.69 1.47
N TYR A 93 1.08 -8.69 2.16
CA TYR A 93 0.71 -9.76 3.08
C TYR A 93 -0.57 -10.41 2.60
N ASP A 94 -0.62 -11.75 2.62
CA ASP A 94 -1.83 -12.50 2.29
C ASP A 94 -2.90 -12.38 3.40
N ASP A 95 -4.06 -12.98 3.17
CA ASP A 95 -5.18 -12.98 4.11
C ASP A 95 -4.89 -13.73 5.43
N GLU A 96 -3.81 -14.51 5.48
CA GLU A 96 -3.26 -15.19 6.66
C GLU A 96 -2.05 -14.43 7.25
N ASP A 97 -1.85 -13.17 6.86
CA ASP A 97 -0.76 -12.27 7.25
C ASP A 97 0.66 -12.85 7.02
N ARG A 98 0.82 -13.69 5.99
CA ARG A 98 2.11 -14.19 5.53
C ARG A 98 2.66 -13.27 4.45
N LEU A 99 3.97 -13.00 4.53
CA LEU A 99 4.64 -12.11 3.58
C LEU A 99 4.70 -12.78 2.21
N VAL A 100 4.23 -12.06 1.19
CA VAL A 100 4.32 -12.42 -0.23
C VAL A 100 5.24 -11.41 -0.91
N ALA A 101 6.07 -11.87 -1.82
CA ALA A 101 6.97 -11.01 -2.59
C ALA A 101 7.03 -11.46 -4.05
N ALA A 102 7.29 -10.48 -4.92
CA ALA A 102 7.51 -10.72 -6.34
C ALA A 102 8.89 -10.25 -6.80
N GLY A 103 9.53 -11.07 -7.62
CA GLY A 103 10.79 -10.77 -8.29
C GLY A 103 10.60 -10.00 -9.61
N PRO A 104 11.67 -9.39 -10.15
CA PRO A 104 11.63 -8.66 -11.42
C PRO A 104 11.42 -9.56 -12.65
N ASP A 105 11.42 -10.88 -12.46
CA ASP A 105 11.19 -11.91 -13.48
C ASP A 105 9.78 -12.52 -13.41
N GLY A 106 8.86 -11.88 -12.68
CA GLY A 106 7.49 -12.35 -12.50
C GLY A 106 7.33 -13.47 -11.46
N ARG A 107 8.43 -13.93 -10.83
CA ARG A 107 8.36 -14.94 -9.76
C ARG A 107 7.61 -14.38 -8.56
N ILE A 108 6.56 -15.07 -8.11
CA ILE A 108 5.85 -14.76 -6.86
C ILE A 108 6.13 -15.88 -5.86
N ALA A 109 6.46 -15.52 -4.62
CA ALA A 109 6.64 -16.50 -3.55
C ALA A 109 6.10 -15.98 -2.23
N ARG A 110 5.77 -16.91 -1.33
CA ARG A 110 5.31 -16.64 0.02
C ARG A 110 6.32 -17.12 1.05
N LEU A 111 6.55 -16.33 2.08
CA LEU A 111 7.43 -16.66 3.19
C LEU A 111 6.67 -17.53 4.20
N GLU A 112 7.13 -18.76 4.36
CA GLU A 112 6.57 -19.70 5.32
C GLU A 112 7.05 -19.40 6.75
N ALA A 113 6.30 -19.87 7.75
CA ALA A 113 6.69 -19.74 9.16
C ALA A 113 8.06 -20.38 9.49
N SER A 114 8.55 -21.29 8.63
CA SER A 114 9.88 -21.89 8.72
C SER A 114 11.02 -20.93 8.33
N GLY A 115 10.71 -19.79 7.71
CA GLY A 115 11.67 -18.85 7.14
C GLY A 115 12.09 -19.18 5.70
N ASN A 116 11.46 -20.16 5.06
CA ASN A 116 11.72 -20.50 3.66
C ASN A 116 10.66 -19.89 2.74
N TRP A 117 11.06 -19.58 1.51
CA TRP A 117 10.15 -19.11 0.46
C TRP A 117 9.58 -20.29 -0.33
N THR A 118 8.25 -20.32 -0.47
CA THR A 118 7.51 -21.23 -1.34
C THR A 118 7.06 -20.46 -2.58
N VAL A 119 7.48 -20.89 -3.77
CA VAL A 119 7.02 -20.30 -5.04
C VAL A 119 5.55 -20.61 -5.24
N LEU A 120 4.77 -19.60 -5.60
CA LEU A 120 3.36 -19.73 -5.95
C LEU A 120 3.27 -19.99 -7.45
N GLU A 121 2.81 -21.18 -7.83
CA GLU A 121 2.75 -21.62 -9.20
C GLU A 121 1.46 -21.13 -9.85
N SER A 122 1.58 -20.44 -10.98
CA SER A 122 0.42 -20.09 -11.81
C SER A 122 -0.15 -21.37 -12.43
N LYS A 123 -1.30 -21.83 -11.92
CA LYS A 123 -2.03 -22.96 -12.50
C LYS A 123 -3.14 -22.41 -13.36
N GLY A 124 -2.96 -22.50 -14.68
CA GLY A 124 -4.04 -22.21 -15.63
C GLY A 124 -5.23 -23.14 -15.37
N LYS A 125 -6.41 -22.59 -15.07
CA LYS A 125 -7.67 -23.36 -15.12
C LYS A 125 -8.01 -23.81 -16.54
N ASP A 126 -7.42 -23.15 -17.54
CA ASP A 126 -7.61 -23.38 -18.96
C ASP A 126 -6.28 -23.88 -19.53
N GLU A 127 -6.26 -25.12 -20.04
CA GLU A 127 -5.05 -25.75 -20.60
C GLU A 127 -4.48 -24.96 -21.80
N ASP A 128 -5.28 -24.05 -22.39
CA ASP A 128 -4.90 -23.14 -23.48
C ASP A 128 -4.31 -21.79 -23.02
N ARG A 129 -4.27 -21.51 -21.71
CA ARG A 129 -3.73 -20.24 -21.20
C ARG A 129 -2.21 -20.28 -21.10
N THR A 130 -1.55 -19.60 -22.05
CA THR A 130 -0.09 -19.51 -22.14
C THR A 130 0.49 -18.20 -21.59
N GLY A 131 -0.34 -17.35 -20.96
CA GLY A 131 0.11 -16.09 -20.36
C GLY A 131 1.14 -16.38 -19.26
N THR A 132 2.34 -15.81 -19.40
CA THR A 132 3.34 -15.81 -18.35
C THR A 132 3.27 -14.45 -17.67
N ILE A 133 3.39 -14.42 -16.34
CA ILE A 133 3.49 -13.16 -15.60
C ILE A 133 4.87 -12.59 -15.91
N GLU A 134 4.93 -11.47 -16.63
CA GLU A 134 6.19 -10.79 -16.92
C GLU A 134 6.48 -9.71 -15.87
N GLU A 135 5.44 -9.05 -15.35
CA GLU A 135 5.55 -7.98 -14.37
C GLU A 135 4.50 -8.11 -13.25
N VAL A 136 4.96 -8.00 -12.01
CA VAL A 136 4.09 -7.85 -10.84
C VAL A 136 4.18 -6.41 -10.35
N ARG A 137 3.02 -5.79 -10.11
CA ARG A 137 2.92 -4.35 -9.81
C ARG A 137 2.37 -4.04 -8.42
N ALA A 138 1.50 -4.91 -7.89
CA ALA A 138 0.92 -4.72 -6.57
C ALA A 138 0.53 -6.06 -5.93
N ILE A 139 0.63 -6.12 -4.60
CA ILE A 139 0.21 -7.26 -3.79
C ILE A 139 -0.54 -6.72 -2.58
N ASP A 140 -1.82 -7.06 -2.44
CA ASP A 140 -2.61 -6.76 -1.25
C ASP A 140 -3.54 -7.93 -0.93
N GLY A 141 -3.49 -8.42 0.31
CA GLY A 141 -4.18 -9.65 0.69
C GLY A 141 -3.83 -10.81 -0.24
N ASP A 142 -4.85 -11.56 -0.62
CA ASP A 142 -4.72 -12.66 -1.57
C ASP A 142 -4.66 -12.21 -3.04
N PHE A 143 -4.64 -10.90 -3.33
CA PHE A 143 -4.65 -10.38 -4.70
C PHE A 143 -3.27 -9.92 -5.18
N VAL A 144 -2.95 -10.25 -6.42
CA VAL A 144 -1.73 -9.84 -7.11
C VAL A 144 -2.10 -9.16 -8.43
N GLY A 145 -1.72 -7.90 -8.58
CA GLY A 145 -1.86 -7.13 -9.82
C GLY A 145 -0.65 -7.33 -10.74
N THR A 146 -0.90 -7.73 -11.98
CA THR A 146 0.15 -8.05 -12.98
C THR A 146 -0.16 -7.43 -14.34
N ASP A 147 0.80 -7.48 -15.26
CA ASP A 147 0.62 -7.15 -16.67
C ASP A 147 -0.44 -8.03 -17.36
N ASP A 148 -0.53 -9.32 -16.99
CA ASP A 148 -1.51 -10.27 -17.53
C ASP A 148 -2.87 -10.23 -16.81
N GLY A 149 -3.03 -9.38 -15.80
CA GLY A 149 -4.29 -9.20 -15.07
C GLY A 149 -4.16 -9.46 -13.57
N VAL A 150 -5.28 -9.81 -12.94
CA VAL A 150 -5.32 -10.10 -11.51
C VAL A 150 -5.12 -11.59 -11.30
N TYR A 151 -4.26 -11.94 -10.34
CA TYR A 151 -4.12 -13.28 -9.82
C TYR A 151 -4.54 -13.34 -8.35
N ARG A 152 -5.00 -14.51 -7.89
CA ARG A 152 -5.32 -14.78 -6.49
C ARG A 152 -4.46 -15.89 -5.93
N VAL A 153 -3.88 -15.63 -4.78
CA VAL A 153 -3.18 -16.63 -3.96
C VAL A 153 -4.25 -17.56 -3.37
N HIS A 154 -4.08 -18.87 -3.56
CA HIS A 154 -4.98 -19.86 -3.01
C HIS A 154 -4.21 -21.03 -2.39
N GLY A 155 -4.62 -21.45 -1.19
CA GLY A 155 -3.99 -22.55 -0.48
C GLY A 155 -2.48 -22.35 -0.29
N ASP A 156 -1.71 -23.45 -0.40
CA ASP A 156 -0.30 -23.44 -0.02
C ASP A 156 0.65 -23.01 -1.14
N ASP A 157 0.33 -23.22 -2.41
CA ASP A 157 1.26 -22.98 -3.53
C ASP A 157 0.58 -22.53 -4.82
N ASP A 158 -0.69 -22.17 -4.76
CA ASP A 158 -1.50 -21.93 -5.96
C ASP A 158 -1.66 -20.44 -6.23
N LEU A 159 -1.51 -20.08 -7.49
CA LEU A 159 -1.81 -18.76 -8.02
C LEU A 159 -2.80 -18.91 -9.17
N GLU A 160 -4.02 -18.40 -8.99
CA GLU A 160 -5.11 -18.54 -9.95
C GLU A 160 -5.40 -17.21 -10.66
N HIS A 161 -5.44 -17.21 -12.00
CA HIS A 161 -5.87 -16.01 -12.74
C HIS A 161 -7.34 -15.69 -12.48
N ALA A 162 -7.62 -14.45 -12.07
CA ALA A 162 -8.92 -13.97 -11.61
C ALA A 162 -9.59 -12.94 -12.54
N GLY A 163 -9.04 -12.70 -13.74
CA GLY A 163 -9.59 -11.78 -14.74
C GLY A 163 -8.80 -10.49 -14.93
N LEU A 164 -9.33 -9.58 -15.76
CA LEU A 164 -8.68 -8.34 -16.19
C LEU A 164 -7.35 -8.55 -16.95
N SER A 165 -6.72 -7.44 -17.30
CA SER A 165 -5.42 -7.31 -17.97
C SER A 165 -4.80 -5.96 -17.58
N ASP A 166 -3.48 -5.84 -17.69
CA ASP A 166 -2.71 -4.62 -17.38
C ASP A 166 -3.12 -3.94 -16.05
N VAL A 167 -3.12 -4.73 -14.98
CA VAL A 167 -3.49 -4.27 -13.64
C VAL A 167 -2.30 -3.54 -13.03
N ARG A 168 -2.56 -2.37 -12.46
CA ARG A 168 -1.54 -1.49 -11.87
C ARG A 168 -1.53 -1.51 -10.36
N ASP A 169 -2.71 -1.64 -9.75
CA ASP A 169 -2.85 -1.70 -8.30
C ASP A 169 -4.09 -2.51 -7.89
N VAL A 170 -4.07 -3.06 -6.68
CA VAL A 170 -5.16 -3.88 -6.13
C VAL A 170 -5.40 -3.55 -4.66
N ALA A 171 -6.66 -3.65 -4.22
CA ALA A 171 -7.01 -3.57 -2.81
C ALA A 171 -7.96 -4.71 -2.45
N ALA A 172 -7.59 -5.57 -1.49
CA ALA A 172 -8.34 -6.80 -1.18
C ALA A 172 -9.47 -6.57 -0.17
N VAL A 173 -9.30 -5.62 0.74
CA VAL A 173 -10.17 -5.48 1.92
C VAL A 173 -11.56 -4.93 1.57
N GLY A 174 -12.58 -5.44 2.27
CA GLY A 174 -13.97 -5.06 2.04
C GLY A 174 -14.52 -5.68 0.75
N VAL A 175 -14.53 -4.91 -0.33
CA VAL A 175 -14.86 -5.38 -1.69
C VAL A 175 -13.59 -5.25 -2.51
N PRO A 176 -13.04 -6.34 -3.08
CA PRO A 176 -11.79 -6.25 -3.82
C PRO A 176 -11.89 -5.26 -4.99
N LEU A 177 -10.87 -4.43 -5.14
CA LEU A 177 -10.75 -3.40 -6.17
C LEU A 177 -9.50 -3.64 -7.03
N ALA A 178 -9.56 -3.20 -8.28
CA ALA A 178 -8.41 -3.21 -9.19
C ALA A 178 -8.38 -1.93 -10.01
N ALA A 179 -7.20 -1.29 -10.05
CA ALA A 179 -6.87 -0.20 -10.95
C ALA A 179 -6.14 -0.77 -12.18
N THR A 180 -6.55 -0.35 -13.38
CA THR A 180 -6.01 -0.89 -14.64
C THR A 180 -5.76 0.23 -15.66
N ASP A 181 -5.20 -0.14 -16.82
CA ASP A 181 -5.07 0.79 -17.95
C ASP A 181 -6.41 1.29 -18.50
N ASP A 182 -7.48 0.48 -18.37
CA ASP A 182 -8.79 0.74 -18.97
C ASP A 182 -9.83 1.31 -17.99
N GLY A 183 -9.69 1.02 -16.70
CA GLY A 183 -10.72 1.37 -15.71
C GLY A 183 -10.37 1.06 -14.25
N LEU A 184 -11.25 1.54 -13.37
CA LEU A 184 -11.36 1.13 -11.98
C LEU A 184 -12.45 0.06 -11.86
N TYR A 185 -12.14 -1.08 -11.27
CA TYR A 185 -13.05 -2.21 -11.16
C TYR A 185 -13.27 -2.64 -9.70
N LYS A 186 -14.44 -3.20 -9.43
CA LYS A 186 -14.74 -3.94 -8.19
C LYS A 186 -15.10 -5.39 -8.47
N LEU A 187 -14.76 -6.30 -7.55
CA LEU A 187 -15.11 -7.71 -7.65
C LEU A 187 -16.47 -7.99 -6.99
N GLY A 188 -17.40 -8.57 -7.77
CA GLY A 188 -18.66 -9.14 -7.29
C GLY A 188 -18.90 -10.52 -7.89
N ASN A 189 -19.87 -10.64 -8.82
CA ASN A 189 -20.07 -11.86 -9.61
C ASN A 189 -19.10 -11.94 -10.82
N GLY A 190 -17.91 -11.39 -10.67
CA GLY A 190 -17.00 -10.95 -11.73
C GLY A 190 -16.58 -9.49 -11.54
N TRP A 191 -15.60 -9.05 -12.31
CA TRP A 191 -15.15 -7.65 -12.29
C TRP A 191 -16.21 -6.75 -12.93
N MET A 192 -16.62 -5.73 -12.19
CA MET A 192 -17.58 -4.71 -12.61
C MET A 192 -16.88 -3.37 -12.63
N GLU A 193 -16.96 -2.69 -13.76
CA GLU A 193 -16.40 -1.35 -13.92
C GLU A 193 -17.14 -0.34 -13.03
N LEU A 194 -16.36 0.49 -12.34
CA LEU A 194 -16.82 1.61 -11.53
C LEU A 194 -16.63 2.92 -12.28
N SER A 195 -15.51 3.06 -12.97
CA SER A 195 -15.18 4.21 -13.81
C SER A 195 -14.30 3.76 -14.96
N GLU A 196 -14.57 4.31 -16.14
CA GLU A 196 -13.68 4.21 -17.30
C GLU A 196 -12.44 5.10 -17.10
N GLY A 197 -11.38 4.79 -17.83
CA GLY A 197 -10.14 5.57 -17.84
C GLY A 197 -9.04 4.92 -17.01
N ARG A 198 -7.82 5.41 -17.19
CA ARG A 198 -6.64 4.78 -16.60
C ARG A 198 -6.49 5.14 -15.12
N PHE A 199 -6.37 4.13 -14.26
CA PHE A 199 -6.08 4.26 -12.84
C PHE A 199 -4.74 3.60 -12.48
N ASP A 200 -4.00 4.22 -11.59
CA ASP A 200 -2.69 3.73 -11.16
C ASP A 200 -2.63 3.38 -9.67
N VAL A 201 -3.55 3.89 -8.85
CA VAL A 201 -3.59 3.62 -7.41
C VAL A 201 -5.01 3.27 -7.02
N VAL A 202 -5.18 2.25 -6.17
CA VAL A 202 -6.43 1.97 -5.48
C VAL A 202 -6.15 1.44 -4.07
N ALA A 203 -6.85 1.98 -3.09
CA ALA A 203 -6.73 1.53 -1.71
C ALA A 203 -8.11 1.52 -1.03
N ALA A 204 -8.31 0.59 -0.10
CA ALA A 204 -9.51 0.51 0.71
C ALA A 204 -9.14 0.54 2.20
N ASP A 205 -9.96 1.21 2.99
CA ASP A 205 -9.78 1.29 4.43
C ASP A 205 -9.94 -0.11 5.03
N PRO A 206 -8.93 -0.64 5.74
CA PRO A 206 -9.04 -1.97 6.30
C PRO A 206 -10.02 -2.14 7.45
N ARG A 207 -10.67 -1.06 7.90
CA ARG A 207 -11.88 -1.13 8.75
C ARG A 207 -13.14 -1.48 7.96
N SER A 208 -13.04 -1.61 6.64
CA SER A 208 -14.13 -2.09 5.77
C SER A 208 -14.53 -3.52 6.14
N ASN A 209 -15.82 -3.81 6.15
CA ASN A 209 -16.33 -5.16 6.41
C ASN A 209 -16.35 -5.98 5.11
N PRO A 210 -16.11 -7.30 5.14
CA PRO A 210 -16.22 -8.15 3.96
C PRO A 210 -17.53 -7.91 3.19
N GLY A 211 -17.43 -7.61 1.90
CA GLY A 211 -18.57 -7.30 1.02
C GLY A 211 -19.05 -5.84 1.06
N SER A 212 -18.37 -4.94 1.78
CA SER A 212 -18.70 -3.51 1.84
C SER A 212 -17.45 -2.65 2.02
N LEU A 213 -17.46 -1.43 1.48
CA LEU A 213 -16.39 -0.45 1.70
C LEU A 213 -16.85 0.58 2.74
N SER A 214 -15.96 0.97 3.66
CA SER A 214 -16.18 2.12 4.55
C SER A 214 -15.65 3.41 3.94
N ARG A 215 -14.37 3.41 3.58
CA ARG A 215 -13.66 4.44 2.81
C ARG A 215 -12.79 3.74 1.78
N ALA A 216 -12.69 4.27 0.57
CA ALA A 216 -11.76 3.81 -0.45
C ALA A 216 -11.30 5.01 -1.27
N HIS A 217 -10.11 4.95 -1.86
CA HIS A 217 -9.61 5.96 -2.76
C HIS A 217 -9.02 5.32 -4.01
N ALA A 218 -9.12 6.02 -5.12
CA ALA A 218 -8.46 5.67 -6.37
C ALA A 218 -7.84 6.93 -6.98
N VAL A 219 -6.72 6.76 -7.70
CA VAL A 219 -6.02 7.87 -8.36
C VAL A 219 -5.86 7.52 -9.83
N SER A 220 -6.41 8.36 -10.70
CA SER A 220 -6.27 8.25 -12.14
C SER A 220 -4.88 8.69 -12.60
N SER A 221 -4.48 8.28 -13.81
CA SER A 221 -3.15 8.64 -14.35
C SER A 221 -2.91 10.14 -14.54
N ASP A 222 -3.96 10.90 -14.76
CA ASP A 222 -3.92 12.37 -14.87
C ASP A 222 -3.88 13.08 -13.50
N GLY A 223 -3.97 12.32 -12.40
CA GLY A 223 -3.82 12.81 -11.04
C GLY A 223 -5.12 13.19 -10.34
N SER A 224 -6.30 12.98 -10.96
CA SER A 224 -7.58 13.10 -10.26
C SER A 224 -7.69 12.04 -9.16
N VAL A 225 -8.23 12.46 -8.02
CA VAL A 225 -8.44 11.60 -6.85
C VAL A 225 -9.92 11.33 -6.74
N TYR A 226 -10.27 10.07 -6.60
CA TYR A 226 -11.63 9.62 -6.39
C TYR A 226 -11.74 9.03 -5.00
N GLU A 227 -12.81 9.34 -4.30
CA GLU A 227 -13.13 8.78 -3.00
C GLU A 227 -14.45 7.99 -3.06
N TYR A 228 -14.49 6.93 -2.26
CA TYR A 228 -15.74 6.23 -1.95
C TYR A 228 -16.24 6.72 -0.60
N ALA A 229 -17.35 7.45 -0.63
CA ALA A 229 -18.07 7.94 0.54
C ALA A 229 -19.58 7.80 0.31
N ASP A 230 -20.34 7.66 1.39
CA ASP A 230 -21.81 7.59 1.36
C ASP A 230 -22.41 6.52 0.39
N GLY A 231 -21.63 5.49 0.05
CA GLY A 231 -22.07 4.39 -0.79
C GLY A 231 -21.79 4.57 -2.29
N GLU A 232 -21.13 5.65 -2.69
CA GLU A 232 -20.84 5.98 -4.08
C GLU A 232 -19.41 6.49 -4.27
N TRP A 233 -18.92 6.38 -5.51
CA TRP A 233 -17.63 6.95 -5.91
C TRP A 233 -17.85 8.34 -6.50
N HIS A 234 -17.02 9.30 -6.10
CA HIS A 234 -16.98 10.63 -6.70
C HIS A 234 -15.56 11.16 -6.74
N GLU A 235 -15.31 12.15 -7.60
CA GLU A 235 -14.05 12.87 -7.61
C GLU A 235 -13.96 13.76 -6.35
N ASP A 236 -12.79 13.77 -5.72
CA ASP A 236 -12.48 14.60 -4.56
C ASP A 236 -12.00 15.98 -5.03
N GLU A 237 -12.92 16.94 -5.02
CA GLU A 237 -12.65 18.33 -5.39
C GLU A 237 -11.94 19.14 -4.28
N THR A 238 -11.73 18.56 -3.09
CA THR A 238 -11.07 19.25 -1.97
C THR A 238 -9.56 19.28 -2.12
N ARG A 239 -8.99 18.33 -2.87
CA ARG A 239 -7.57 18.32 -3.22
C ARG A 239 -7.28 19.41 -4.25
N SER A 240 -6.22 20.19 -4.02
CA SER A 240 -5.87 21.31 -4.91
C SER A 240 -5.60 20.84 -6.35
N ALA A 241 -6.26 21.48 -7.30
CA ALA A 241 -5.99 21.24 -8.72
C ALA A 241 -4.51 21.51 -9.07
N GLY A 242 -3.88 20.58 -9.77
CA GLY A 242 -2.46 20.65 -10.13
C GLY A 242 -1.49 20.35 -8.99
N ALA A 243 -1.97 19.82 -7.85
CA ALA A 243 -1.10 19.19 -6.86
C ALA A 243 -0.30 18.04 -7.48
N ASP A 244 0.84 17.72 -6.87
CA ASP A 244 1.63 16.56 -7.29
C ASP A 244 0.80 15.28 -7.14
N ARG A 245 1.00 14.36 -8.09
CA ARG A 245 0.24 13.12 -8.17
C ARG A 245 0.52 12.21 -6.98
N ILE A 246 -0.56 11.67 -6.38
CA ILE A 246 -0.49 10.61 -5.37
C ILE A 246 0.00 9.32 -6.02
N VAL A 247 0.91 8.62 -5.35
CA VAL A 247 1.40 7.29 -5.76
C VAL A 247 0.96 6.18 -4.80
N ALA A 248 0.54 6.50 -3.58
CA ALA A 248 -0.03 5.52 -2.65
C ALA A 248 -0.94 6.19 -1.61
N VAL A 249 -1.95 5.45 -1.15
CA VAL A 249 -2.92 5.86 -0.12
C VAL A 249 -2.92 4.82 1.00
N GLY A 250 -2.95 5.27 2.25
CA GLY A 250 -3.02 4.44 3.44
C GLY A 250 -4.03 4.98 4.46
N TYR A 251 -4.41 4.15 5.43
CA TYR A 251 -5.50 4.45 6.34
C TYR A 251 -5.15 4.20 7.81
N GLY A 252 -5.46 5.20 8.64
CA GLY A 252 -5.56 5.07 10.09
C GLY A 252 -6.84 5.75 10.58
N GLU A 253 -6.71 6.64 11.56
CA GLU A 253 -7.82 7.53 11.92
C GLU A 253 -8.21 8.41 10.71
N GLN A 254 -7.20 9.01 10.07
CA GLN A 254 -7.34 9.80 8.85
C GLN A 254 -6.92 9.00 7.61
N VAL A 255 -7.10 9.63 6.45
CA VAL A 255 -6.56 9.15 5.17
C VAL A 255 -5.18 9.78 5.00
N TYR A 256 -4.20 8.95 4.65
CA TYR A 256 -2.84 9.38 4.39
C TYR A 256 -2.51 9.11 2.93
N ALA A 257 -1.82 10.03 2.27
CA ALA A 257 -1.31 9.81 0.93
C ALA A 257 0.15 10.26 0.84
N VAL A 258 0.83 9.78 -0.19
CA VAL A 258 2.14 10.29 -0.54
C VAL A 258 2.21 10.56 -2.04
N THR A 259 2.84 11.68 -2.40
CA THR A 259 3.05 12.08 -3.78
C THR A 259 4.36 11.51 -4.34
N GLU A 260 4.47 11.42 -5.66
CA GLU A 260 5.70 11.01 -6.36
C GLU A 260 6.92 11.85 -5.93
N THR A 261 6.69 13.13 -5.63
CA THR A 261 7.71 14.11 -5.21
C THR A 261 8.04 14.08 -3.73
N GLY A 262 7.46 13.14 -2.96
CA GLY A 262 7.75 12.95 -1.55
C GLY A 262 7.07 13.95 -0.63
N THR A 263 5.83 14.33 -0.94
CA THR A 263 4.94 15.03 -0.01
C THR A 263 4.00 14.03 0.64
N VAL A 264 4.06 13.91 1.96
CA VAL A 264 3.06 13.13 2.72
C VAL A 264 1.92 14.06 3.06
N GLU A 265 0.69 13.61 2.81
CA GLU A 265 -0.52 14.39 2.98
C GLU A 265 -1.51 13.65 3.87
N VAL A 266 -2.28 14.42 4.63
CA VAL A 266 -3.37 13.94 5.48
C VAL A 266 -4.66 14.59 4.99
N ALA A 267 -5.67 13.79 4.67
CA ALA A 267 -7.01 14.29 4.40
C ALA A 267 -7.79 14.36 5.72
N GLY A 268 -8.27 15.55 6.08
CA GLY A 268 -9.02 15.78 7.31
C GLY A 268 -9.71 17.14 7.30
N ASP A 269 -10.93 17.20 7.86
CA ASP A 269 -11.77 18.40 7.89
C ASP A 269 -12.08 18.99 6.49
N GLY A 270 -12.17 18.13 5.48
CA GLY A 270 -12.49 18.52 4.10
C GLY A 270 -11.35 19.23 3.36
N GLU A 271 -10.11 19.05 3.80
CA GLU A 271 -8.94 19.49 3.05
C GLU A 271 -7.76 18.52 3.17
N TRP A 272 -6.83 18.61 2.22
CA TRP A 272 -5.56 17.89 2.22
C TRP A 272 -4.44 18.78 2.74
N ARG A 273 -3.76 18.35 3.81
CA ARG A 273 -2.61 19.06 4.38
C ARG A 273 -1.34 18.25 4.18
N GLY A 274 -0.33 18.87 3.56
CA GLY A 274 0.88 18.19 3.09
C GLY A 274 2.18 18.72 3.67
N ARG A 275 3.17 17.83 3.79
CA ARG A 275 4.56 18.19 4.09
C ARG A 275 5.55 17.34 3.29
N SER A 276 6.52 18.00 2.65
CA SER A 276 7.62 17.30 1.98
C SER A 276 8.57 16.65 2.99
N ILE A 277 8.91 15.38 2.74
CA ILE A 277 9.78 14.56 3.59
C ILE A 277 11.20 14.40 3.02
N GLY A 278 11.53 15.13 1.95
CA GLY A 278 12.90 15.23 1.42
C GLY A 278 13.39 14.04 0.58
N VAL A 279 12.48 13.17 0.13
CA VAL A 279 12.73 12.13 -0.88
C VAL A 279 11.96 12.42 -2.16
N ARG A 280 12.22 11.68 -3.24
CA ARG A 280 11.54 11.77 -4.54
C ARG A 280 11.45 10.39 -5.18
N ASN A 281 10.66 10.29 -6.25
CA ASN A 281 10.36 9.03 -6.93
C ASN A 281 9.82 8.03 -5.90
N VAL A 282 8.88 8.50 -5.08
CA VAL A 282 8.23 7.65 -4.08
C VAL A 282 7.51 6.52 -4.80
N THR A 283 7.58 5.32 -4.24
CA THR A 283 7.00 4.13 -4.84
C THR A 283 5.88 3.50 -4.01
N GLY A 284 5.76 3.83 -2.72
CA GLY A 284 4.79 3.21 -1.84
C GLY A 284 4.65 3.87 -0.48
N LEU A 285 3.56 3.53 0.21
CA LEU A 285 3.22 3.98 1.56
C LEU A 285 2.62 2.82 2.34
N ALA A 286 3.18 2.54 3.52
CA ALA A 286 2.61 1.57 4.45
C ALA A 286 2.28 2.22 5.79
N VAL A 287 1.09 1.93 6.31
CA VAL A 287 0.61 2.42 7.62
C VAL A 287 0.34 1.19 8.50
N PRO A 288 1.28 0.81 9.39
CA PRO A 288 1.10 -0.33 10.28
C PRO A 288 0.01 -0.07 11.30
N ARG A 289 -0.68 -1.14 11.71
CA ARG A 289 -1.61 -1.15 12.84
C ARG A 289 -0.97 -1.76 14.07
#